data_AF-A0AAW4TZE4-F1
#
_entry.id   AF-A0AAW4TZE4-F1
#
_cell.length_a   1.000
_cell.length_b   1.000
_cell.length_c   1.000
_cell.angle_alpha   90.00
_cell.angle_beta   90.00
_cell.angle_gamma   90.00
#
_symmetry.space_group_name_H-M   'P 1'
#
loop_
_entity.id
_entity.type
_entity.pdbx_description
1 polymer ?
#
loop_
_entity_poly.entity_id
_entity_poly.type
_entity_poly.pdbx_seq_one_letter_code
_entity_poly.pdbx_strand_id
1 'polypeptide(L)'
;MRYVTGMHALNLGNRSSTPGDWHFSAMDWTKPMLLDTDSSPFGMYDISYCEVPTKGVMPVAGHVRACLDLIEQGLYGSAQGMKDNFLDNPLTDVPVMEHVLMLHNRSDWKDIDRFMGQEYLCPWLDYKAKHLKKETA
;
A
#
# COMPACT_ATOMS: atom_id res chain seq x y z
N MET A 1 9.77 12.68 6.29
CA MET A 1 9.58 13.30 4.94
C MET A 1 8.11 13.17 4.52
N ARG A 2 7.44 14.25 4.09
CA ARG A 2 6.05 14.17 3.61
C ARG A 2 5.95 13.74 2.15
N TYR A 3 5.00 12.87 1.84
CA TYR A 3 4.80 12.30 0.50
C TYR A 3 3.31 12.05 0.19
N VAL A 4 2.96 12.07 -1.09
CA VAL A 4 1.60 11.74 -1.57
C VAL A 4 1.40 10.23 -1.57
N THR A 5 0.26 9.76 -1.07
CA THR A 5 -0.05 8.33 -0.97
C THR A 5 -1.54 8.02 -1.18
N GLY A 6 -1.94 6.77 -0.92
CA GLY A 6 -3.31 6.29 -1.02
C GLY A 6 -3.88 6.40 -2.43
N MET A 7 -5.17 6.70 -2.54
CA MET A 7 -5.84 6.82 -3.84
C MET A 7 -5.18 7.85 -4.77
N HIS A 8 -4.64 8.94 -4.23
CA HIS A 8 -3.95 9.94 -5.06
C HIS A 8 -2.69 9.36 -5.69
N ALA A 9 -1.89 8.60 -4.93
CA ALA A 9 -0.71 7.95 -5.47
C ALA A 9 -1.04 6.78 -6.41
N LEU A 10 -2.12 6.03 -6.16
CA LEU A 10 -2.60 4.99 -7.08
C LEU A 10 -3.02 5.55 -8.44
N ASN A 11 -3.50 6.80 -8.47
CA ASN A 11 -3.81 7.49 -9.72
C ASN A 11 -2.58 8.17 -10.35
N LEU A 12 -1.48 8.29 -9.61
CA LEU A 12 -0.15 8.72 -10.07
C LEU A 12 0.74 7.50 -10.27
N GLY A 13 2.06 7.67 -10.26
CA GLY A 13 3.00 6.54 -10.22
C GLY A 13 3.38 5.95 -11.57
N ASN A 14 4.38 5.07 -11.53
CA ASN A 14 4.87 4.37 -12.71
C ASN A 14 3.93 3.20 -13.06
N ARG A 15 3.20 3.35 -14.16
CA ARG A 15 2.26 2.34 -14.67
C ARG A 15 2.88 1.24 -15.54
N SER A 16 4.22 1.20 -15.66
CA SER A 16 4.89 0.18 -16.47
C SER A 16 4.80 -1.22 -15.88
N SER A 17 4.63 -1.33 -14.56
CA SER A 17 4.66 -2.60 -13.82
C SER A 17 3.35 -2.94 -13.12
N THR A 18 2.46 -1.97 -12.92
CA THR A 18 1.20 -2.12 -12.20
C THR A 18 0.19 -1.12 -12.79
N PRO A 19 -1.10 -1.47 -12.96
CA PRO A 19 -2.07 -0.60 -13.62
C PRO A 19 -2.37 0.68 -12.82
N GLY A 20 -2.31 0.62 -11.49
CA GLY A 20 -2.78 1.67 -10.60
C GLY A 20 -4.30 1.82 -10.67
N ASP A 21 -4.80 2.93 -10.15
CA ASP A 21 -6.20 3.35 -10.32
C ASP A 21 -6.34 4.28 -11.54
N TRP A 22 -7.53 4.45 -12.09
CA TRP A 22 -7.79 5.12 -13.37
C TRP A 22 -8.70 6.35 -13.25
N HIS A 23 -9.09 6.71 -12.03
CA HIS A 23 -9.96 7.85 -11.71
C HIS A 23 -9.21 9.19 -11.58
N PHE A 24 -8.06 9.36 -12.24
CA PHE A 24 -7.18 10.54 -12.11
C PHE A 24 -7.93 11.88 -12.24
N SER A 25 -8.85 11.99 -13.21
CA SER A 25 -9.62 13.20 -13.46
C SER A 25 -10.67 13.50 -12.38
N ALA A 26 -11.07 12.51 -11.58
CA ALA A 26 -12.05 12.64 -10.50
C ALA A 26 -11.41 12.96 -9.14
N MET A 27 -10.06 12.95 -9.05
CA MET A 27 -9.35 13.20 -7.81
C MET A 27 -9.32 14.68 -7.43
N ASP A 28 -9.53 14.99 -6.15
CA ASP A 28 -9.26 16.32 -5.59
C ASP A 28 -7.75 16.50 -5.38
N TRP A 29 -7.07 17.05 -6.38
CA TRP A 29 -5.65 17.36 -6.33
C TRP A 29 -5.28 18.56 -5.45
N THR A 30 -6.27 19.33 -4.98
CA THR A 30 -6.00 20.47 -4.08
C THR A 30 -5.62 19.98 -2.68
N LYS A 31 -6.10 18.79 -2.30
CA LYS A 31 -5.91 18.15 -0.99
C LYS A 31 -5.53 16.67 -1.17
N PRO A 32 -4.34 16.37 -1.72
CA PRO A 32 -3.88 15.00 -1.81
C PRO A 32 -3.69 14.40 -0.42
N MET A 33 -3.91 13.09 -0.29
CA MET A 33 -3.54 12.36 0.92
C MET A 33 -2.02 12.43 1.11
N LEU A 34 -1.59 12.90 2.28
CA LEU A 34 -0.18 13.04 2.64
C LEU A 34 0.11 12.30 3.94
N LEU A 35 1.12 11.44 3.91
CA LEU A 35 1.71 10.84 5.12
C LEU A 35 3.16 11.32 5.30
N ASP A 36 3.75 10.98 6.44
CA ASP A 36 5.15 11.26 6.74
C ASP A 36 5.93 9.95 6.98
N THR A 37 7.05 9.77 6.28
CA THR A 37 7.91 8.59 6.39
C THR A 37 8.39 8.32 7.80
N ASP A 38 8.51 9.34 8.63
CA ASP A 38 9.03 9.22 10.01
C ASP A 38 7.97 8.61 10.94
N SER A 39 6.69 8.66 10.53
CA SER A 39 5.55 8.09 11.26
C SER A 39 5.09 6.74 10.73
N SER A 40 5.56 6.33 9.55
CA SER A 40 5.12 5.08 8.90
C SER A 40 6.14 3.96 9.14
N PRO A 41 5.71 2.75 9.50
CA PRO A 41 6.59 1.61 9.73
C PRO A 41 7.37 1.20 8.46
N PHE A 42 6.92 1.60 7.28
CA PHE A 42 7.57 1.27 6.01
C PHE A 42 8.66 2.28 5.59
N GLY A 43 8.87 3.35 6.37
CA GLY A 43 9.93 4.33 6.13
C GLY A 43 9.91 4.90 4.70
N MET A 44 11.04 4.81 3.99
CA MET A 44 11.22 5.32 2.62
C MET A 44 10.83 4.32 1.51
N TYR A 45 10.28 3.15 1.86
CA TYR A 45 9.98 2.08 0.90
C TYR A 45 9.06 2.57 -0.22
N ASP A 46 9.49 2.30 -1.46
CA ASP A 46 8.76 2.56 -2.72
C ASP A 46 8.21 4.00 -2.80
N ILE A 47 9.09 4.99 -2.59
CA ILE A 47 8.79 6.41 -2.78
C ILE A 47 9.71 6.97 -3.89
N SER A 48 9.12 7.72 -4.81
CA SER A 48 9.84 8.39 -5.91
C SER A 48 9.31 9.81 -6.12
N TYR A 49 10.02 10.64 -6.88
CA TYR A 49 9.55 11.98 -7.21
C TYR A 49 8.69 11.94 -8.47
N CYS A 50 7.50 12.53 -8.40
CA CYS A 50 6.55 12.60 -9.51
C CYS A 50 5.91 13.99 -9.57
N GLU A 51 5.48 14.40 -10.77
CA GLU A 51 4.70 15.62 -10.95
C GLU A 51 3.29 15.41 -10.40
N VAL A 52 2.91 16.20 -9.38
CA VAL A 52 1.60 16.15 -8.76
C VAL A 52 0.77 17.36 -9.19
N PRO A 53 -0.45 17.17 -9.74
CA PRO A 53 -1.27 18.29 -10.20
C PRO A 53 -1.48 19.33 -9.10
N THR A 54 -1.32 20.61 -9.45
CA THR A 54 -1.41 21.77 -8.53
C THR A 54 -0.35 21.85 -7.42
N LYS A 55 0.57 20.88 -7.33
CA LYS A 55 1.62 20.83 -6.30
C LYS A 55 3.05 20.83 -6.86
N GLY A 56 3.23 20.46 -8.13
CA GLY A 56 4.54 20.33 -8.77
C GLY A 56 5.22 19.01 -8.42
N VAL A 57 6.51 18.89 -8.73
CA VAL A 57 7.32 17.70 -8.42
C VAL A 57 7.48 17.54 -6.91
N MET A 58 7.03 16.41 -6.37
CA MET A 58 7.18 16.07 -4.96
C MET A 58 7.28 14.55 -4.73
N PRO A 59 7.63 14.09 -3.52
CA PRO A 59 7.65 12.66 -3.21
C PRO A 59 6.25 12.03 -3.28
N VAL A 60 6.14 10.88 -3.95
CA VAL A 60 4.92 10.11 -4.18
C VAL A 60 5.22 8.62 -3.97
N ALA A 61 4.32 7.94 -3.26
CA ALA A 61 4.35 6.49 -3.11
C ALA A 61 4.15 5.79 -4.46
N GLY A 62 4.89 4.71 -4.71
CA GLY A 62 4.53 3.73 -5.73
C GLY A 62 3.26 2.98 -5.34
N HIS A 63 2.71 2.18 -6.26
CA HIS A 63 1.40 1.56 -6.05
C HIS A 63 1.39 0.55 -4.90
N VAL A 64 2.50 -0.19 -4.70
CA VAL A 64 2.61 -1.11 -3.55
C VAL A 64 2.59 -0.31 -2.26
N ARG A 65 3.42 0.74 -2.15
CA ARG A 65 3.43 1.59 -0.96
C ARG A 65 2.09 2.27 -0.71
N ALA A 66 1.42 2.75 -1.75
CA ALA A 66 0.11 3.39 -1.63
C ALA A 66 -0.94 2.42 -1.05
N CYS A 67 -0.93 1.15 -1.48
CA CYS A 67 -1.82 0.14 -0.91
C CYS A 67 -1.48 -0.18 0.54
N LEU A 68 -0.19 -0.32 0.87
CA LEU A 68 0.28 -0.55 2.24
C LEU A 68 -0.15 0.58 3.19
N ASP A 69 -0.06 1.82 2.74
CA ASP A 69 -0.50 2.98 3.51
C ASP A 69 -2.03 2.98 3.71
N LEU A 70 -2.83 2.57 2.72
CA LEU A 70 -4.28 2.41 2.91
C LEU A 70 -4.60 1.34 3.97
N ILE A 71 -3.87 0.21 3.97
CA ILE A 71 -4.00 -0.84 4.99
C ILE A 71 -3.60 -0.30 6.37
N GLU A 72 -2.44 0.38 6.47
CA GLU A 72 -1.93 0.95 7.73
C GLU A 72 -2.92 1.94 8.36
N GLN A 73 -3.58 2.74 7.54
CA GLN A 73 -4.58 3.73 7.95
C GLN A 73 -5.98 3.12 8.19
N GLY A 74 -6.16 1.81 8.02
CA GLY A 74 -7.45 1.13 8.18
C GLY A 74 -8.47 1.44 7.09
N LEU A 75 -8.03 1.97 5.94
CA LEU A 75 -8.87 2.36 4.80
C LEU A 75 -9.14 1.17 3.87
N TYR A 76 -9.61 0.06 4.44
CA TYR A 76 -9.78 -1.22 3.71
C TYR A 76 -10.73 -1.12 2.52
N GLY A 77 -11.77 -0.28 2.59
CA GLY A 77 -12.69 -0.07 1.47
C GLY A 77 -12.03 0.58 0.25
N SER A 78 -11.00 1.41 0.47
CA SER A 78 -10.20 1.99 -0.61
C SER A 78 -9.13 1.03 -1.13
N ALA A 79 -8.62 0.14 -0.27
CA ALA A 79 -7.63 -0.87 -0.64
C ALA A 79 -8.24 -2.13 -1.27
N GLN A 80 -9.56 -2.32 -1.19
CA GLN A 80 -10.22 -3.55 -1.62
C GLN A 80 -9.99 -3.83 -3.11
N GLY A 81 -9.58 -5.06 -3.42
CA GLY A 81 -9.25 -5.47 -4.79
C GLY A 81 -7.89 -4.96 -5.27
N MET A 82 -7.05 -4.42 -4.38
CA MET A 82 -5.70 -3.95 -4.72
C MET A 82 -4.87 -4.97 -5.49
N LYS A 83 -4.96 -6.25 -5.14
CA LYS A 83 -4.15 -7.31 -5.75
C LYS A 83 -4.45 -7.44 -7.24
N ASP A 84 -5.73 -7.48 -7.60
CA ASP A 84 -6.17 -7.76 -8.96
C ASP A 84 -6.46 -6.47 -9.77
N ASN A 85 -6.74 -5.33 -9.12
CA ASN A 85 -7.13 -4.09 -9.80
C ASN A 85 -6.04 -3.02 -9.84
N PHE A 86 -5.26 -2.85 -8.78
CA PHE A 86 -4.27 -1.77 -8.68
C PHE A 86 -2.85 -2.26 -8.96
N LEU A 87 -2.55 -3.46 -8.49
CA LEU A 87 -1.23 -4.07 -8.63
C LEU A 87 -1.17 -4.98 -9.85
N ASP A 88 -2.15 -5.90 -10.02
CA ASP A 88 -2.27 -6.84 -11.14
C ASP A 88 -0.91 -7.40 -11.62
N ASN A 89 -0.05 -7.71 -10.65
CA ASN A 89 1.32 -8.14 -10.90
C ASN A 89 1.76 -9.07 -9.77
N PRO A 90 1.89 -10.38 -10.04
CA PRO A 90 2.29 -11.36 -9.03
C PRO A 90 3.65 -11.09 -8.37
N LEU A 91 4.52 -10.29 -9.00
CA LEU A 91 5.80 -9.88 -8.40
C LEU A 91 5.62 -8.96 -7.20
N THR A 92 4.43 -8.38 -7.01
CA THR A 92 4.10 -7.50 -5.89
C THR A 92 3.57 -8.25 -4.66
N ASP A 93 3.13 -9.49 -4.81
CA ASP A 93 2.50 -10.27 -3.73
C ASP A 93 3.41 -10.41 -2.51
N VAL A 94 4.64 -10.89 -2.71
CA VAL A 94 5.61 -11.07 -1.62
C VAL A 94 5.97 -9.73 -0.96
N PRO A 95 6.33 -8.67 -1.71
CA PRO A 95 6.54 -7.35 -1.13
C PRO A 95 5.37 -6.84 -0.28
N VAL A 96 4.12 -7.01 -0.74
CA VAL A 96 2.94 -6.61 0.04
C VAL A 96 2.87 -7.41 1.34
N MET A 97 2.94 -8.75 1.26
CA MET A 97 2.81 -9.61 2.44
C MET A 97 3.93 -9.38 3.47
N GLU A 98 5.16 -9.18 3.02
CA GLU A 98 6.32 -8.88 3.86
C GLU A 98 6.10 -7.60 4.68
N HIS A 99 5.68 -6.52 4.01
CA HIS A 99 5.45 -5.24 4.68
C HIS A 99 4.21 -5.29 5.57
N VAL A 100 3.13 -5.96 5.17
CA VAL A 100 1.97 -6.12 6.04
C VAL A 100 2.32 -6.89 7.31
N LEU A 101 3.21 -7.89 7.26
CA LEU A 101 3.68 -8.58 8.48
C LEU A 101 4.39 -7.65 9.46
N MET A 102 4.98 -6.53 9.03
CA MET A 102 5.56 -5.55 9.95
C MET A 102 4.51 -4.94 10.90
N LEU A 103 3.23 -5.03 10.54
CA LEU A 103 2.10 -4.54 11.32
C LEU A 103 1.56 -5.56 12.35
N HIS A 104 2.16 -6.75 12.48
CA HIS A 104 1.58 -7.86 13.26
C HIS A 104 1.41 -7.58 14.77
N ASN A 105 2.19 -6.64 15.32
CA ASN A 105 2.10 -6.24 16.73
C ASN A 105 1.08 -5.11 16.99
N ARG A 106 0.38 -4.62 15.96
CA ARG A 106 -0.64 -3.59 16.15
C ARG A 106 -1.89 -4.15 16.82
N SER A 107 -2.57 -3.30 17.59
CA SER A 107 -3.83 -3.66 18.28
C SER A 107 -4.97 -4.04 17.33
N ASP A 108 -4.94 -3.53 16.09
CA ASP A 108 -5.91 -3.78 15.02
C ASP A 108 -5.49 -4.91 14.05
N TRP A 109 -4.45 -5.69 14.39
CA TRP A 109 -3.93 -6.76 13.55
C TRP A 109 -5.00 -7.72 13.02
N LYS A 110 -6.02 -8.06 13.82
CA LYS A 110 -7.13 -8.94 13.40
C LYS A 110 -7.86 -8.44 12.15
N ASP A 111 -7.98 -7.12 12.00
CA ASP A 111 -8.70 -6.50 10.88
C ASP A 111 -7.82 -6.46 9.63
N ILE A 112 -6.52 -6.18 9.82
CA ILE A 112 -5.49 -6.28 8.77
C ILE A 112 -5.39 -7.72 8.25
N ASP A 113 -5.29 -8.69 9.15
CA ASP A 113 -5.18 -10.11 8.82
C ASP A 113 -6.41 -10.62 8.09
N ARG A 114 -7.62 -10.19 8.51
CA ARG A 114 -8.87 -10.51 7.81
C ARG A 114 -8.87 -9.92 6.40
N PHE A 115 -8.49 -8.66 6.23
CA PHE A 115 -8.41 -8.01 4.92
C PHE A 115 -7.46 -8.77 4.00
N MET A 116 -6.25 -9.06 4.46
CA MET A 116 -5.26 -9.83 3.68
C MET A 116 -5.76 -11.24 3.34
N GLY A 117 -6.47 -11.89 4.26
CA GLY A 117 -7.08 -13.19 4.01
C GLY A 117 -8.18 -13.18 2.94
N GLN A 118 -8.87 -12.05 2.75
CA GLN A 118 -9.85 -11.87 1.68
C GLN A 118 -9.17 -11.51 0.35
N GLU A 119 -8.14 -10.67 0.42
CA GLU A 119 -7.45 -10.13 -0.76
C GLU A 119 -6.49 -11.14 -1.40
N TYR A 120 -5.73 -11.88 -0.58
CA TYR A 120 -4.67 -12.79 -1.01
C TYR A 120 -4.94 -14.26 -0.72
N LEU A 121 -6.03 -14.60 -0.03
CA LEU A 121 -6.48 -15.99 0.21
C LEU A 121 -5.38 -16.90 0.81
N CYS A 122 -5.26 -18.13 0.29
CA CYS A 122 -4.29 -19.13 0.75
C CYS A 122 -2.82 -18.64 0.72
N PRO A 123 -2.34 -17.95 -0.34
CA PRO A 123 -1.00 -17.35 -0.33
C PRO A 123 -0.66 -16.55 0.94
N TRP A 124 -1.60 -15.73 1.43
CA TRP A 124 -1.39 -14.99 2.67
C TRP A 124 -1.31 -15.90 3.90
N LEU A 125 -2.20 -16.89 3.99
CA LEU A 125 -2.20 -17.84 5.11
C LEU A 125 -0.89 -18.62 5.20
N ASP A 126 -0.39 -19.10 4.06
CA ASP A 126 0.86 -19.84 3.96
C ASP A 126 2.06 -18.95 4.30
N TYR A 127 2.09 -17.72 3.78
CA TYR A 127 3.16 -16.76 4.04
C TYR A 127 3.22 -16.37 5.51
N LYS A 128 2.08 -16.00 6.11
CA LYS A 128 1.95 -15.65 7.52
C LYS A 128 2.37 -16.81 8.43
N ALA A 129 1.88 -18.03 8.16
CA ALA A 129 2.19 -19.21 8.96
C ALA A 129 3.68 -19.56 8.94
N LYS A 130 4.36 -19.36 7.81
CA LYS A 130 5.80 -19.61 7.66
C LYS A 130 6.66 -18.63 8.45
N HIS A 131 6.25 -17.36 8.56
CA HIS A 131 7.09 -16.31 9.14
C HIS A 131 6.81 -16.08 10.63
N LEU A 132 5.54 -16.10 11.07
CA LEU A 132 5.23 -15.92 12.50
C LEU A 132 5.63 -17.12 13.36
N LYS A 133 5.68 -18.35 12.81
CA LYS A 133 6.18 -19.52 13.56
C LYS A 133 7.67 -19.44 13.89
N LYS A 134 8.45 -18.72 13.09
CA LYS A 134 9.90 -18.56 13.29
C LYS A 134 10.25 -17.60 14.42
N GLU A 135 9.32 -16.76 14.85
CA GLU A 135 9.55 -15.80 15.96
C GLU A 135 9.31 -16.44 17.34
N THR A 136 8.64 -17.59 17.38
CA THR A 136 8.32 -18.35 18.61
C THR A 136 9.21 -19.57 18.86
N ALA A 137 10.20 -19.84 17.98
CA ALA A 137 11.12 -20.98 18.07
C ALA A 137 12.56 -20.49 18.28
#